data_AF-A0A7Y2NC39-F1
#
_entry.id   AF-A0A7Y2NC39-F1
#
_cell.length_a   1.000
_cell.length_b   1.000
_cell.length_c   1.000
_cell.angle_alpha   90.00
_cell.angle_beta   90.00
_cell.angle_gamma   90.00
#
_symmetry.space_group_name_H-M   'P 1'
#
loop_
_entity.id
_entity.type
_entity.pdbx_description
1 polymer ?
#
loop_
_entity_poly.entity_id
_entity_poly.type
_entity_poly.pdbx_seq_one_letter_code
_entity_poly.pdbx_strand_id
1 'polypeptide(L)'
;MKSEFAWRLGLGWLVGRRIALLTTVRADGGLRKSQIPFLFSGGWFYAPAAAPWIDDLKLHAEATIQAGPGHKGVTGRRIEDRRELEEAKTVAAGTPWSTVDDWVLFEPTGRVAPMMTPPDLVWVWAIVPVALTVGRFLGRR
;
A
#
# COMPACT_ATOMS: atom_id res chain seq x y z
N MET A 1 -1.78 12.71 4.73
CA MET A 1 -2.07 12.54 6.17
C MET A 1 -3.39 11.82 6.51
N LYS A 2 -4.51 11.98 5.77
CA LYS A 2 -5.80 11.35 6.16
C LYS A 2 -5.88 9.82 5.93
N SER A 3 -5.16 9.30 4.93
CA SER A 3 -5.17 7.88 4.53
C SER A 3 -4.40 6.95 5.48
N GLU A 4 -3.43 7.46 6.23
CA GLU A 4 -2.67 6.65 7.19
C GLU A 4 -3.52 6.26 8.39
N PHE A 5 -4.37 7.19 8.81
CA PHE A 5 -5.36 6.98 9.85
C PHE A 5 -6.40 5.92 9.43
N ALA A 6 -6.85 5.93 8.18
CA ALA A 6 -7.75 4.91 7.65
C ALA A 6 -7.12 3.51 7.66
N TRP A 7 -5.82 3.41 7.35
CA TRP A 7 -5.06 2.16 7.45
C TRP A 7 -4.97 1.66 8.89
N ARG A 8 -4.69 2.54 9.86
CA ARG A 8 -4.66 2.19 11.28
C ARG A 8 -6.03 1.74 11.80
N LEU A 9 -7.11 2.34 11.30
CA LEU A 9 -8.50 1.98 11.63
C LEU A 9 -9.00 0.67 10.99
N GLY A 10 -8.17 -0.10 10.28
CA GLY A 10 -8.63 -1.33 9.60
C GLY A 10 -9.56 -1.07 8.39
N LEU A 11 -9.68 0.19 7.94
CA LEU A 11 -10.34 0.56 6.68
C LEU A 11 -9.43 0.36 5.47
N GLY A 12 -8.31 -0.35 5.65
CA GLY A 12 -7.36 -0.72 4.59
C GLY A 12 -8.01 -1.48 3.43
N TRP A 13 -9.14 -2.17 3.62
CA TRP A 13 -9.87 -2.81 2.52
C TRP A 13 -10.64 -1.81 1.63
N LEU A 14 -11.08 -0.67 2.18
CA LEU A 14 -11.79 0.39 1.47
C LEU A 14 -10.82 1.31 0.71
N VAL A 15 -9.69 1.64 1.32
CA VAL A 15 -8.68 2.54 0.74
C VAL A 15 -7.58 1.78 -0.01
N GLY A 16 -7.30 0.54 0.41
CA GLY A 16 -6.24 -0.32 -0.11
C GLY A 16 -6.54 -1.01 -1.43
N ARG A 17 -7.58 -0.59 -2.15
CA ARG A 17 -7.79 -0.95 -3.56
C ARG A 17 -6.93 -0.12 -4.52
N ARG A 18 -6.47 1.06 -4.10
CA ARG A 18 -5.71 1.99 -4.96
C ARG A 18 -4.51 2.63 -4.27
N ILE A 19 -4.42 2.56 -2.94
CA ILE A 19 -3.30 3.10 -2.17
C ILE A 19 -2.69 1.98 -1.33
N ALA A 20 -1.39 1.77 -1.47
CA ALA A 20 -0.63 0.85 -0.64
C ALA A 20 0.28 1.63 0.30
N LEU A 21 0.58 1.03 1.44
CA LEU A 21 1.67 1.48 2.29
C LEU A 21 2.93 0.71 1.90
N LEU A 22 3.91 1.42 1.35
CA LEU A 22 5.22 0.90 1.01
C LEU A 22 6.18 1.20 2.16
N THR A 23 6.91 0.18 2.61
CA THR A 23 8.00 0.32 3.58
C THR A 23 9.32 0.01 2.91
N THR A 24 10.20 1.00 2.80
CA THR A 24 11.54 0.91 2.21
C THR A 24 12.63 1.11 3.27
N VAL A 25 13.86 0.69 2.97
CA VAL A 25 15.04 0.95 3.79
C VAL A 25 15.81 2.13 3.20
N ARG A 26 16.03 3.18 4.00
CA ARG A 26 16.80 4.37 3.59
C ARG A 26 18.30 4.08 3.64
N ALA A 27 19.08 4.98 3.03
CA ALA A 27 20.55 4.93 3.09
C ALA A 27 21.15 4.88 4.51
N ASP A 28 20.44 5.45 5.50
CA ASP A 28 20.86 5.44 6.90
C ASP A 28 20.44 4.16 7.67
N GLY A 29 19.88 3.17 6.97
CA GLY A 29 19.33 1.95 7.56
C GLY A 29 17.97 2.11 8.22
N GLY A 30 17.45 3.34 8.32
CA GLY A 30 16.13 3.61 8.88
C GLY A 30 15.00 3.27 7.91
N LEU A 31 13.83 2.91 8.45
CA LEU A 31 12.67 2.57 7.64
C LEU A 31 11.90 3.82 7.21
N ARG A 32 11.52 3.90 5.94
CA ARG A 32 10.58 4.90 5.43
C ARG A 32 9.25 4.25 5.10
N LYS A 33 8.16 4.86 5.57
CA LYS A 33 6.80 4.49 5.20
C LYS A 33 6.25 5.53 4.23
N SER A 34 5.82 5.08 3.06
CA SER A 34 5.30 5.94 2.01
C SER A 34 3.94 5.42 1.56
N GLN A 35 3.00 6.32 1.32
CA GLN A 35 1.74 5.98 0.70
C GLN A 35 1.89 6.12 -0.80
N ILE A 36 1.70 5.03 -1.52
CA ILE A 36 1.87 4.99 -2.95
C ILE A 36 0.54 4.64 -3.61
N PRO A 37 0.17 5.31 -4.70
CA PRO A 37 -0.83 4.75 -5.60
C PRO A 37 -0.28 3.43 -6.14
N PHE A 38 -1.12 2.40 -6.20
CA PHE A 38 -0.74 1.13 -6.76
C PHE A 38 -1.86 0.53 -7.61
N LEU A 39 -1.47 -0.35 -8.50
CA LEU A 39 -2.35 -1.18 -9.31
C LEU A 39 -1.89 -2.63 -9.16
N PHE A 40 -2.84 -3.56 -9.22
CA PHE A 40 -2.54 -4.99 -9.12
C PHE A 40 -3.04 -5.68 -10.38
N SER A 41 -2.13 -6.33 -11.10
CA SER A 41 -2.44 -7.10 -12.31
C SER A 41 -1.50 -8.30 -12.42
N GLY A 42 -2.04 -9.45 -12.80
CA GLY A 42 -1.24 -10.66 -13.03
C GLY A 42 -0.48 -11.22 -11.82
N GLY A 43 -0.75 -10.76 -10.59
CA GLY A 43 0.03 -11.12 -9.39
C GLY A 43 1.10 -10.11 -8.98
N TRP A 44 1.27 -9.05 -9.76
CA TRP A 44 2.31 -8.04 -9.60
C TRP A 44 1.70 -6.72 -9.16
N PHE A 45 2.48 -5.89 -8.46
CA PHE A 45 2.04 -4.53 -8.13
C PHE A 45 2.80 -3.52 -8.98
N TYR A 46 2.06 -2.57 -9.54
CA TYR A 46 2.57 -1.48 -10.35
C TYR A 46 2.35 -0.18 -9.59
N ALA A 47 3.37 0.67 -9.50
CA ALA A 47 3.22 2.02 -8.97
C ALA A 47 3.95 3.04 -9.86
N PRO A 48 3.42 4.25 -10.04
CA PRO A 48 4.17 5.31 -10.69
C PRO A 48 5.39 5.65 -9.84
N ALA A 49 6.54 5.81 -10.50
CA ALA A 49 7.79 6.17 -9.87
C ALA A 49 7.75 7.67 -9.50
N ALA A 50 7.03 8.00 -8.44
CA ALA A 50 6.98 9.33 -7.88
C ALA A 50 7.36 9.31 -6.40
N ALA A 51 8.15 10.31 -5.95
CA ALA A 51 8.56 10.55 -4.56
C ALA A 51 9.88 9.86 -4.11
N PRO A 52 10.42 10.20 -2.92
CA PRO A 52 11.78 9.82 -2.51
C PRO A 52 12.02 8.32 -2.25
N TRP A 53 10.97 7.50 -2.16
CA TRP A 53 11.11 6.05 -1.92
C TRP A 53 11.74 5.31 -3.11
N ILE A 54 11.77 5.94 -4.30
CA ILE A 54 12.47 5.39 -5.47
C ILE A 54 13.97 5.33 -5.21
N ASP A 55 14.53 6.36 -4.57
CA ASP A 55 15.96 6.40 -4.26
C ASP A 55 16.31 5.36 -3.19
N ASP A 56 15.42 5.13 -2.23
CA ASP A 56 15.55 4.04 -1.27
C ASP A 56 15.58 2.68 -1.99
N LEU A 57 14.71 2.46 -2.99
CA LEU A 57 14.68 1.21 -3.77
C LEU A 57 15.92 1.00 -4.64
N LYS A 58 16.58 2.07 -5.10
CA LYS A 58 17.86 1.95 -5.83
C LYS A 58 18.97 1.40 -4.93
N LEU A 59 18.92 1.70 -3.63
CA LEU A 59 19.87 1.21 -2.64
C LEU A 59 19.51 -0.19 -2.16
N HIS A 60 18.23 -0.40 -1.88
CA HIS A 60 17.68 -1.66 -1.38
C HIS A 60 16.40 -2.00 -2.16
N ALA A 61 16.51 -2.92 -3.10
CA ALA A 61 15.37 -3.32 -3.93
C ALA A 61 14.25 -4.00 -3.10
N GLU A 62 14.56 -4.51 -1.91
CA GLU A 62 13.61 -5.16 -1.01
C GLU A 62 12.74 -4.14 -0.26
N ALA A 63 11.42 -4.37 -0.28
CA ALA A 63 10.44 -3.54 0.42
C ALA A 63 9.27 -4.38 0.92
N THR A 64 8.45 -3.80 1.80
CA THR A 64 7.16 -4.40 2.21
C THR A 64 6.03 -3.56 1.66
N ILE A 65 5.12 -4.18 0.92
CA ILE A 65 3.89 -3.56 0.47
C ILE A 65 2.73 -4.05 1.31
N GLN A 66 1.93 -3.12 1.84
CA GLN A 66 0.70 -3.41 2.55
C GLN A 66 -0.47 -2.80 1.78
N ALA A 67 -1.29 -3.67 1.21
CA ALA A 67 -2.43 -3.35 0.35
C ALA A 67 -3.69 -4.08 0.84
N GLY A 68 -4.84 -3.81 0.23
CA GLY A 68 -6.12 -4.42 0.62
C GLY A 68 -6.08 -5.95 0.79
N PRO A 69 -5.35 -6.71 -0.06
CA PRO A 69 -5.18 -8.16 0.09
C PRO A 69 -4.28 -8.62 1.25
N GLY A 70 -3.64 -7.70 1.97
CA GLY A 70 -2.69 -7.99 3.04
C GLY A 70 -1.31 -7.38 2.79
N HIS A 71 -0.30 -7.87 3.50
CA HIS A 71 1.08 -7.44 3.36
C HIS A 71 1.89 -8.51 2.62
N LYS A 72 2.87 -8.09 1.83
CA LYS A 72 3.84 -8.96 1.17
C LYS A 72 5.20 -8.29 1.14
N GLY A 73 6.27 -9.06 1.34
CA GLY A 73 7.58 -8.61 0.91
C GLY A 73 7.64 -8.65 -0.61
N VAL A 74 8.25 -7.61 -1.17
CA VAL A 74 8.36 -7.38 -2.60
C VAL A 74 9.78 -6.94 -2.95
N THR A 75 10.18 -7.22 -4.18
CA THR A 75 11.35 -6.58 -4.81
C THR A 75 10.84 -5.56 -5.79
N GLY A 76 11.18 -4.29 -5.59
CA GLY A 76 10.87 -3.20 -6.50
C GLY A 76 11.96 -3.04 -7.57
N ARG A 77 11.58 -3.03 -8.84
CA ARG A 77 12.45 -2.59 -9.93
C ARG A 77 11.76 -1.57 -10.82
N ARG A 78 12.54 -0.67 -11.40
CA ARG A 78 12.03 0.24 -12.43
C ARG A 78 11.68 -0.57 -13.69
N ILE A 79 10.58 -0.20 -14.34
CA ILE A 79 10.20 -0.77 -15.63
C ILE A 79 11.00 -0.03 -16.71
N GLU A 80 11.92 -0.76 -17.35
CA GLU A 80 12.70 -0.25 -18.49
C GLU A 80 12.20 -0.82 -19.81
N ASP A 81 11.55 -1.98 -19.78
CA ASP A 81 10.99 -2.63 -20.96
C ASP A 81 9.73 -1.89 -21.44
N ARG A 82 9.70 -1.57 -22.75
CA ARG A 82 8.59 -0.82 -23.34
C ARG A 82 7.27 -1.58 -23.27
N ARG A 83 7.28 -2.90 -23.44
CA ARG A 83 6.06 -3.71 -23.41
C ARG A 83 5.49 -3.74 -21.99
N GLU A 84 6.34 -3.90 -20.98
CA GLU A 84 5.94 -3.81 -19.57
C GLU A 84 5.37 -2.42 -19.23
N LEU A 85 5.95 -1.35 -19.80
CA LEU A 85 5.47 0.01 -19.58
C LEU A 85 4.07 0.22 -20.18
N GLU A 86 3.83 -0.29 -21.39
CA GLU A 86 2.51 -0.24 -22.01
C GLU A 86 1.48 -1.08 -21.23
N GLU A 87 1.89 -2.21 -20.65
CA GLU A 87 1.04 -3.00 -19.77
C GLU A 87 0.67 -2.19 -18.51
N ALA A 88 1.65 -1.57 -17.85
CA ALA A 88 1.40 -0.71 -16.69
C ALA A 88 0.44 0.45 -17.02
N LYS A 89 0.64 1.12 -18.18
CA LYS A 89 -0.25 2.18 -18.67
C LYS A 89 -1.66 1.67 -18.99
N THR A 90 -1.76 0.47 -19.55
CA THR A 90 -3.04 -0.20 -19.83
C THR A 90 -3.80 -0.51 -18.54
N VAL A 91 -3.12 -1.07 -17.54
CA VAL A 91 -3.70 -1.31 -16.21
C VAL A 91 -4.09 0.01 -15.53
N ALA A 92 -3.34 1.08 -15.80
CA ALA A 92 -3.61 2.42 -15.29
C ALA A 92 -4.70 3.18 -16.06
N ALA A 93 -5.24 2.63 -17.14
CA ALA A 93 -6.22 3.33 -17.97
C ALA A 93 -7.42 3.81 -17.12
N GLY A 94 -7.78 5.09 -17.27
CA GLY A 94 -8.85 5.72 -16.49
C GLY A 94 -8.44 6.18 -15.08
N THR A 95 -7.16 6.16 -14.76
CA THR A 95 -6.62 6.74 -13.52
C THR A 95 -5.85 8.04 -13.79
N PRO A 96 -5.73 8.96 -12.81
CA PRO A 96 -4.93 10.18 -12.97
C PRO A 96 -3.45 9.95 -13.26
N TRP A 97 -2.93 8.75 -13.01
CA TRP A 97 -1.51 8.41 -13.17
C TRP A 97 -1.21 7.62 -14.45
N SER A 98 -2.19 7.46 -15.35
CA SER A 98 -2.00 6.80 -16.65
C SER A 98 -1.03 7.53 -17.58
N THR A 99 -0.82 8.83 -17.35
CA THR A 99 0.07 9.68 -18.14
C THR A 99 1.51 9.70 -17.64
N VAL A 100 1.80 9.00 -16.54
CA VAL A 100 3.15 8.92 -15.99
C VAL A 100 3.99 8.00 -16.87
N ASP A 101 5.19 8.46 -17.23
CA ASP A 101 6.13 7.71 -18.08
C ASP A 101 7.07 6.80 -17.28
N ASP A 102 7.12 6.94 -15.97
CA ASP A 102 8.01 6.20 -15.08
C ASP A 102 7.25 5.34 -14.08
N TRP A 103 7.58 4.05 -14.06
CA TRP A 103 6.85 3.05 -13.30
C TRP A 103 7.80 2.07 -12.60
N VAL A 104 7.36 1.60 -11.44
CA VAL A 104 8.02 0.57 -10.64
C VAL A 104 7.13 -0.65 -10.59
N LEU A 105 7.73 -1.80 -10.88
CA LEU A 105 7.16 -3.11 -10.73
C LEU A 105 7.61 -3.72 -9.41
N PHE A 106 6.66 -4.26 -8.65
CA PHE A 106 6.93 -4.96 -7.41
C PHE A 106 6.59 -6.43 -7.54
N GLU A 107 7.64 -7.25 -7.46
CA GLU A 107 7.61 -8.70 -7.53
C GLU A 107 7.45 -9.29 -6.13
N PRO A 108 6.39 -10.09 -5.84
CA PRO A 108 6.24 -10.74 -4.55
C PRO A 108 7.35 -11.78 -4.33
N THR A 109 8.13 -11.64 -3.25
CA THR A 109 9.28 -12.52 -2.98
C THR A 109 8.94 -13.69 -2.07
N GLY A 110 7.72 -13.72 -1.49
CA GLY A 110 7.31 -14.71 -0.49
C GLY A 110 8.06 -14.60 0.85
N ARG A 111 9.04 -13.70 0.96
CA ARG A 111 9.77 -13.39 2.18
C ARG A 111 9.12 -12.20 2.87
N VAL A 112 9.14 -12.15 4.20
CA VAL A 112 8.70 -10.96 4.94
C VAL A 112 9.89 -10.00 4.99
N ALA A 113 9.86 -8.95 4.17
CA ALA A 113 10.81 -7.83 4.22
C ALA A 113 10.37 -6.82 5.32
N PRO A 114 11.06 -5.69 5.58
CA PRO A 114 11.18 -5.04 6.89
C PRO A 114 9.86 -4.77 7.64
N MET A 115 9.97 -4.75 8.98
CA MET A 115 8.86 -4.85 9.94
C MET A 115 7.59 -4.10 9.54
N MET A 116 6.48 -4.86 9.52
CA MET A 116 5.15 -4.34 9.30
C MET A 116 4.76 -3.29 10.34
N THR A 117 3.86 -2.38 9.95
CA THR A 117 3.10 -1.60 10.94
C THR A 117 1.94 -2.46 11.41
N PRO A 118 1.89 -2.89 12.69
CA PRO A 118 0.69 -3.55 13.19
C PRO A 118 -0.50 -2.57 13.10
N PRO A 119 -1.70 -3.05 12.74
CA PRO A 119 -2.89 -2.21 12.76
C PRO A 119 -3.26 -1.88 14.22
N ASP A 120 -2.93 -0.66 14.66
CA ASP A 120 -3.07 -0.23 16.06
C ASP A 120 -4.52 -0.17 16.59
N LEU A 121 -5.54 -0.15 15.72
CA LEU A 121 -6.94 0.13 16.10
C LEU A 121 -7.94 -0.97 15.72
N VAL A 122 -7.50 -2.22 15.53
CA VAL A 122 -8.43 -3.37 15.32
C VAL A 122 -9.48 -3.46 16.44
N TRP A 123 -9.12 -3.10 17.67
CA TRP A 123 -10.00 -3.12 18.84
C TRP A 123 -11.16 -2.11 18.78
N VAL A 124 -11.06 -1.04 17.99
CA VAL A 124 -12.17 -0.07 17.82
C VAL A 124 -13.40 -0.74 17.23
N TRP A 125 -13.21 -1.73 16.35
CA TRP A 125 -14.30 -2.52 15.78
C TRP A 125 -14.97 -3.46 16.77
N ALA A 126 -14.34 -3.78 17.90
CA ALA A 126 -15.02 -4.46 19.00
C ALA A 126 -15.90 -3.49 19.80
N ILE A 127 -15.52 -2.22 19.91
CA ILE A 127 -16.27 -1.20 20.67
C ILE A 127 -17.49 -0.70 19.91
N VAL A 128 -17.40 -0.50 18.60
CA VAL A 128 -18.55 -0.01 17.77
C VAL A 128 -19.82 -0.85 17.93
N PRO A 129 -19.81 -2.20 17.79
CA PRO A 129 -21.01 -3.01 17.97
C PRO A 129 -21.52 -3.00 19.41
N VAL A 130 -20.64 -2.93 20.42
CA VAL A 130 -21.00 -2.78 21.83
C VAL A 130 -21.70 -1.43 22.08
N ALA A 131 -21.15 -0.34 21.55
CA ALA A 131 -21.76 0.98 21.67
C ALA A 131 -23.12 1.07 20.95
N LEU A 132 -23.26 0.44 19.77
CA LEU A 132 -24.53 0.37 19.04
C LEU A 132 -25.59 -0.48 19.75
N THR A 133 -25.19 -1.57 20.42
CA THR A 133 -26.12 -2.39 21.22
C THR A 133 -26.55 -1.67 22.49
N VAL A 134 -25.62 -1.05 23.21
CA VAL A 134 -25.91 -0.27 24.44
C VAL A 134 -26.77 0.96 24.11
N GLY A 135 -26.47 1.69 23.04
CA GLY A 135 -27.26 2.85 22.61
C GLY A 135 -28.70 2.51 22.23
N ARG A 136 -28.94 1.36 21.59
CA ARG A 136 -30.31 0.88 21.29
C ARG A 136 -31.11 0.50 22.53
N PHE A 137 -30.44 0.06 23.60
CA PHE A 137 -31.09 -0.27 24.87
C PHE A 137 -31.40 0.97 25.71
N LEU A 138 -30.53 1.98 25.68
CA LEU A 138 -30.71 3.21 26.44
C LEU A 138 -31.66 4.22 25.78
N GLY A 139 -31.75 4.25 24.44
CA GLY A 139 -32.65 5.16 23.70
C GLY A 139 -34.11 4.70 23.59
N ARG A 140 -34.50 3.63 24.29
CA ARG A 140 -35.87 3.07 24.29
C ARG A 140 -36.63 3.29 25.62
N ARG A 141 -36.11 4.13 26.51
CA ARG A 141 -36.86 4.65 27.67
C ARG A 141 -37.27 6.09 27.41
#